data_AF-A0A318CR28-F1
#
_entry.id   AF-A0A318CR28-F1
#
_cell.length_a   1.000
_cell.length_b   1.000
_cell.length_c   1.000
_cell.angle_alpha   90.00
_cell.angle_beta   90.00
_cell.angle_gamma   90.00
#
_symmetry.space_group_name_H-M   'P 1'
#
loop_
_entity.id
_entity.type
_entity.pdbx_description
1 polymer ?
#
loop_
_entity_poly.entity_id
_entity_poly.type
_entity_poly.pdbx_seq_one_letter_code
_entity_poly.pdbx_strand_id
1 'polypeptide(L)' 'MRKKIAKTLTYLENNPFHPGLHLERIVNDPTAWSVRVDRKFRISFDPEDFFPSGNPDWTTSVLLLRFLDHDDLYKFPR' A
#
# COMPACT_ATOMS: atom_id res chain seq x y z
N MET A 1 2.99 13.92 -11.03
CA MET A 1 3.19 12.83 -10.04
C MET A 1 2.78 13.24 -8.62
N ARG A 2 3.35 14.30 -8.03
CA ARG A 2 3.04 14.76 -6.66
C ARG A 2 1.54 14.84 -6.32
N LYS A 3 0.72 15.43 -7.21
CA LYS A 3 -0.75 15.50 -7.01
C LYS A 3 -1.42 14.13 -6.89
N LYS A 4 -0.95 13.13 -7.65
CA LYS A 4 -1.48 11.76 -7.57
C LYS A 4 -1.08 11.08 -6.27
N ILE A 5 0.17 11.25 -5.85
CA ILE A 5 0.66 10.74 -4.56
C ILE A 5 -0.16 11.35 -3.43
N ALA A 6 -0.28 12.68 -3.38
CA ALA A 6 -1.07 13.36 -2.35
C ALA A 6 -2.52 12.86 -2.30
N LYS A 7 -3.18 12.74 -3.47
CA LYS A 7 -4.53 12.17 -3.55
C LYS A 7 -4.60 10.73 -3.01
N THR A 8 -3.61 9.90 -3.34
CA THR A 8 -3.53 8.51 -2.88
C THR A 8 -3.35 8.45 -1.37
N LEU A 9 -2.47 9.30 -0.80
CA LEU A 9 -2.27 9.40 0.64
C LEU A 9 -3.53 9.91 1.35
N THR A 10 -4.21 10.92 0.81
CA THR A 10 -5.49 11.39 1.36
C THR A 10 -6.55 10.28 1.37
N TYR A 11 -6.61 9.46 0.31
CA TYR A 11 -7.50 8.30 0.33
C TYR A 11 -7.06 7.26 1.35
N LEU A 12 -5.76 6.94 1.43
CA LEU A 12 -5.25 5.97 2.39
C LEU A 12 -5.54 6.40 3.84
N GLU A 13 -5.42 7.70 4.14
CA GLU A 13 -5.68 8.27 5.47
C GLU A 13 -7.17 8.32 5.83
N ASN A 14 -8.05 8.63 4.87
CA ASN A 14 -9.48 8.86 5.16
C ASN A 14 -10.38 7.66 4.83
N ASN A 15 -9.99 6.83 3.85
CA ASN A 15 -10.72 5.64 3.41
C ASN A 15 -9.76 4.63 2.74
N PRO A 16 -9.06 3.81 3.52
CA PRO A 16 -8.16 2.75 3.03
C PRO A 16 -8.80 1.78 2.03
N PHE A 17 -10.13 1.62 2.07
CA PHE A 17 -10.91 0.76 1.17
C PHE A 17 -11.43 1.47 -0.07
N HIS A 18 -11.02 2.72 -0.32
CA HIS A 18 -11.45 3.45 -1.50
C HIS A 18 -11.08 2.65 -2.78
N PRO A 19 -12.02 2.40 -3.70
CA PRO A 19 -11.82 1.46 -4.81
C PRO A 19 -10.67 1.86 -5.75
N GLY A 20 -10.36 3.16 -5.83
CA GLY A 20 -9.23 3.67 -6.60
C GLY A 20 -7.84 3.35 -6.02
N LEU A 21 -7.75 2.93 -4.75
CA LEU A 21 -6.48 2.54 -4.13
C LEU A 21 -6.01 1.17 -4.59
N HIS A 22 -6.92 0.28 -5.01
CA HIS A 22 -6.58 -1.11 -5.36
C HIS A 22 -5.65 -1.75 -4.32
N LEU A 23 -6.07 -1.70 -3.06
CA LEU A 23 -5.33 -2.23 -1.92
C LEU A 23 -5.07 -3.72 -2.11
N GLU A 24 -3.80 -4.12 -2.08
CA GLU A 24 -3.38 -5.51 -2.27
C GLU A 24 -2.22 -5.87 -1.34
N ARG A 25 -2.21 -7.12 -0.86
CA ARG A 25 -1.09 -7.66 -0.08
C ARG A 25 0.06 -8.01 -1.03
N ILE A 26 1.28 -7.65 -0.67
CA ILE A 26 2.45 -7.96 -1.49
C ILE A 26 2.78 -9.45 -1.34
N VAL A 27 2.92 -10.15 -2.46
CA VAL A 27 3.17 -11.60 -2.45
C VAL A 27 4.59 -11.93 -1.94
N ASN A 28 5.56 -11.08 -2.27
CA ASN A 28 6.97 -11.27 -1.91
C ASN A 28 7.30 -10.86 -0.47
N ASP A 29 6.41 -10.11 0.18
CA ASP A 29 6.57 -9.64 1.54
C ASP A 29 5.22 -9.74 2.26
N PRO A 30 4.99 -10.81 3.05
CA PRO A 30 3.69 -11.09 3.62
C PRO A 30 3.26 -10.07 4.68
N THR A 31 4.16 -9.24 5.21
CA THR A 31 3.78 -8.18 6.16
C THR A 31 3.40 -6.89 5.44
N ALA A 32 3.90 -6.69 4.21
CA ALA A 32 3.68 -5.47 3.47
C ALA A 32 2.44 -5.50 2.54
N TRP A 33 1.87 -4.32 2.36
CA TRP A 33 0.74 -4.03 1.48
C TRP A 33 1.11 -2.97 0.46
N SER A 34 0.32 -2.86 -0.61
CA SER A 34 0.50 -1.82 -1.61
C SER A 34 -0.81 -1.21 -2.07
N VAL A 35 -0.71 0.05 -2.49
CA VAL A 35 -1.79 0.78 -3.16
C VAL A 35 -1.32 1.42 -4.45
N ARG A 36 -2.27 1.58 -5.37
CA ARG A 36 -2.08 2.15 -6.69
C ARG A 36 -2.09 3.67 -6.67
N VAL A 37 -0.99 4.26 -7.15
CA VAL A 37 -0.93 5.70 -7.46
C VAL A 37 -1.36 5.95 -8.90
N ASP A 38 -0.89 5.13 -9.83
CA ASP A 38 -1.37 5.07 -11.21
C ASP A 38 -1.07 3.71 -11.88
N ARG A 39 -1.13 3.63 -13.21
CA ARG A 39 -0.87 2.38 -13.93
C ARG A 39 0.52 1.83 -13.60
N LYS A 40 1.53 2.69 -13.49
CA LYS A 40 2.95 2.31 -13.32
C LYS A 40 3.35 2.22 -11.85
N PHE A 41 2.96 3.19 -11.02
CA PHE A 41 3.52 3.33 -9.68
C PHE A 41 2.63 2.80 -8.56
N ARG A 42 3.28 2.35 -7.49
CA ARG A 42 2.70 1.86 -6.24
C ARG A 42 3.38 2.52 -5.04
N ILE A 43 2.64 2.64 -3.95
CA ILE A 43 3.18 2.90 -2.61
C ILE A 43 3.06 1.60 -1.85
N SER A 44 4.16 1.09 -1.29
CA SER A 44 4.14 -0.01 -0.33
C SER A 44 4.20 0.52 1.09
N PHE A 45 3.55 -0.18 2.01
CA PHE A 45 3.51 0.16 3.43
C PHE A 45 3.29 -1.08 4.30
N ASP A 46 3.60 -0.96 5.58
CA ASP A 46 3.32 -1.94 6.62
C ASP A 46 2.15 -1.44 7.49
N PRO A 47 1.06 -2.20 7.67
CA PRO A 47 0.08 -1.91 8.70
C PRO A 47 0.69 -2.19 10.07
N GLU A 48 0.83 -1.16 10.91
CA GLU A 48 1.54 -1.32 12.20
C GLU A 48 0.80 -2.23 13.19
N ASP A 49 -0.50 -2.43 12.99
CA ASP A 49 -1.36 -3.25 13.85
C ASP A 49 -2.26 -4.19 13.05
N PHE A 50 -2.61 -5.30 13.69
CA PHE A 50 -3.46 -6.35 13.12
C PHE A 50 -4.50 -6.82 14.13
N PHE A 51 -5.72 -7.08 13.66
CA PHE A 51 -6.73 -7.75 14.46
C PHE A 51 -6.32 -9.19 14.77
N PRO A 52 -6.85 -9.81 15.85
CA PRO A 52 -6.60 -11.23 16.16
C PRO A 52 -6.96 -12.21 15.03
N SER A 53 -7.83 -11.81 14.10
CA SER A 53 -8.16 -12.59 12.90
C SER A 53 -7.08 -12.55 11.81
N GLY A 54 -5.99 -11.79 12.00
CA GLY A 54 -4.88 -11.63 11.05
C GLY A 54 -5.09 -10.60 9.96
N ASN A 55 -6.18 -9.83 10.01
CA ASN A 55 -6.41 -8.72 9.08
C ASN A 55 -5.77 -7.45 9.63
N PRO A 56 -5.17 -6.59 8.79
CA PRO A 56 -4.67 -5.30 9.23
C PRO A 56 -5.76 -4.45 9.89
N ASP A 57 -5.38 -3.74 10.95
CA ASP A 57 -6.18 -2.64 11.46
C ASP A 57 -5.87 -1.39 10.64
N TRP A 58 -6.84 -0.97 9.82
CA TRP A 58 -6.68 0.21 8.97
C TRP A 58 -7.06 1.51 9.68
N THR A 59 -7.44 1.46 10.96
CA THR A 59 -7.74 2.63 11.78
C THR A 59 -6.51 3.17 12.50
N THR A 60 -5.42 2.40 12.52
CA THR A 60 -4.12 2.77 13.10
C THR A 60 -3.21 3.37 12.04
N SER A 61 -2.03 3.84 12.48
CA SER A 61 -0.98 4.29 11.57
C SER A 61 -0.50 3.18 10.65
N VAL A 62 -0.01 3.60 9.48
CA VAL A 62 0.71 2.75 8.52
C VAL A 62 2.11 3.32 8.32
N LEU A 63 3.10 2.43 8.22
CA LEU A 63 4.47 2.80 7.93
C LEU A 63 4.71 2.78 6.43
N LEU A 64 4.91 3.94 5.81
CA LEU A 64 5.24 4.02 4.38
C LEU A 64 6.66 3.48 4.14
N LEU A 65 6.76 2.44 3.31
CA LEU A 65 8.02 1.76 3.05
C LEU A 65 8.70 2.31 1.79
N ARG A 66 8.03 2.25 0.63
CA ARG A 66 8.63 2.60 -0.66
C ARG A 66 7.61 3.18 -1.64
N PHE A 67 8.10 3.98 -2.58
CA PHE A 67 7.39 4.36 -3.80
C PHE A 67 8.16 3.79 -5.00
N LEU A 68 7.52 2.89 -5.75
CA LEU A 68 8.18 2.10 -6.77
C LEU A 68 7.24 1.79 -7.92
N ASP A 69 7.77 1.30 -9.04
CA ASP A 69 6.93 0.77 -10.08
C ASP A 69 6.47 -0.67 -9.78
N HIS A 70 5.48 -1.13 -10.55
CA HIS A 70 4.92 -2.46 -10.41
C HIS A 70 5.97 -3.57 -10.54
N ASP A 71 6.90 -3.44 -11.48
CA ASP A 71 7.83 -4.52 -11.78
C ASP A 71 8.90 -4.63 -10.69
N ASP A 72 9.33 -3.51 -10.12
CA ASP A 72 10.25 -3.48 -8.99
C ASP A 72 9.63 -4.02 -7.69
N LEU A 73 8.31 -3.93 -7.53
CA LEU A 73 7.61 -4.52 -6.39
C LEU A 73 7.57 -6.05 -6.47
N TYR A 74 7.42 -6.59 -7.69
CA TYR A 74 7.22 -8.02 -7.92
C TYR A 74 8.45 -8.77 -8.45
N LYS A 75 9.54 -8.08 -8.81
CA LYS A 75 10.81 -8.73 -9.14
C LYS A 75 11.35 -9.46 -7.91
N PHE A 76 11.35 -10.79 -7.98
CA PHE A 76 12.15 -11.61 -7.08
C PHE A 76 13.63 -11.18 -7.24
N PRO A 77 14.33 -10.83 -6.15
CA PRO A 77 15.79 -10.79 -6.22
C PRO A 77 16.26 -12.19 -6.65
N ARG A 78 17.02 -12.24 -7.74
CA ARG A 78 17.71 -13.46 -8.17
C ARG A 78 18.84 -13.78 -7.20
#